data_AF-A0A6B2DJW6-F1
#
_entry.id   AF-A0A6B2DJW6-F1
#
_cell.length_a   1.000
_cell.length_b   1.000
_cell.length_c   1.000
_cell.angle_alpha   90.00
_cell.angle_beta   90.00
_cell.angle_gamma   90.00
#
_symmetry.space_group_name_H-M   'P 1'
#
loop_
_entity.id
_entity.type
_entity.pdbx_description
1 polymer ?
#
loop_
_entity_poly.entity_id
_entity_poly.type
_entity_poly.pdbx_seq_one_letter_code
_entity_poly.pdbx_strand_id
1 'polypeptide(L)'
;PPRAIVEGSTRWTHPLGRRQADLLRLIAAAGPAGVSAAQLSETVYGDRTHLVTVRAELSRLRKLVGGLLLARPYRIAPGVEVVLQP
;
A
#
# COMPACT_ATOMS: atom_id res chain seq x y z
N PRO A 1 16.57 -28.21 15.42
CA PRO A 1 16.53 -26.81 14.93
C PRO A 1 15.09 -26.25 14.89
N PRO A 2 14.86 -25.01 15.35
CA PRO A 2 13.56 -24.38 15.21
C PRO A 2 13.22 -24.23 13.73
N ARG A 3 11.98 -24.57 13.37
CA ARG A 3 11.46 -24.50 12.01
C ARG A 3 10.14 -23.72 12.07
N ALA A 4 9.92 -22.83 11.13
CA ALA A 4 8.61 -22.21 10.90
C ALA A 4 8.06 -22.76 9.58
N ILE A 5 6.88 -23.37 9.63
CA ILE A 5 6.09 -23.72 8.46
C ILE A 5 4.94 -22.72 8.43
N VAL A 6 4.81 -21.97 7.34
CA VAL A 6 3.70 -21.04 7.13
C VAL A 6 2.95 -21.52 5.89
N GLU A 7 1.83 -22.18 6.12
CA GLU A 7 0.82 -22.47 5.11
C GLU A 7 -0.47 -21.74 5.46
N GLY A 8 -1.14 -21.15 4.48
CA GLY A 8 -2.41 -20.45 4.71
C GLY A 8 -3.26 -20.32 3.45
N SER A 9 -4.51 -20.77 3.56
CA SER A 9 -5.62 -20.53 2.62
C SER A 9 -6.59 -19.46 3.17
N THR A 10 -6.10 -18.55 4.01
CA THR A 10 -6.95 -17.59 4.71
C THR A 10 -7.09 -16.32 3.89
N ARG A 11 -8.29 -16.08 3.35
CA ARG A 11 -8.62 -14.82 2.67
C ARG A 11 -9.01 -13.78 3.72
N TRP A 12 -8.19 -12.73 3.85
CA TRP A 12 -8.48 -11.59 4.72
C TRP A 12 -9.04 -10.45 3.89
N THR A 13 -10.21 -9.94 4.30
CA THR A 13 -10.85 -8.79 3.68
C THR A 13 -10.92 -7.66 4.70
N HIS A 14 -10.36 -6.50 4.34
CA HIS A 14 -10.44 -5.30 5.17
C HIS A 14 -11.21 -4.20 4.44
N PRO A 15 -12.15 -3.52 5.09
CA PRO A 15 -12.75 -2.33 4.51
C PRO A 15 -11.68 -1.26 4.35
N LEU A 16 -11.56 -0.71 3.13
CA LEU A 16 -10.68 0.40 2.83
C LEU A 16 -11.50 1.68 2.73
N GLY A 17 -11.00 2.76 3.34
CA GLY A 17 -11.51 4.09 3.02
C GLY A 17 -11.21 4.43 1.56
N ARG A 18 -12.05 5.27 0.93
CA ARG A 18 -11.89 5.66 -0.48
C ARG A 18 -10.47 6.14 -0.81
N ARG A 19 -9.91 7.01 0.04
CA ARG A 19 -8.55 7.55 -0.13
C ARG A 19 -7.47 6.48 -0.04
N GLN A 20 -7.64 5.47 0.81
CA GLN A 20 -6.70 4.36 0.96
C GLN A 20 -6.74 3.47 -0.27
N ALA A 21 -7.93 3.19 -0.81
CA ALA A 21 -8.08 2.44 -2.05
C ALA A 21 -7.41 3.17 -3.23
N ASP A 22 -7.55 4.50 -3.32
CA ASP A 22 -6.90 5.29 -4.36
C ASP A 22 -5.37 5.27 -4.24
N LEU A 23 -4.82 5.45 -3.04
CA LEU A 23 -3.37 5.35 -2.82
C LEU A 23 -2.85 3.96 -3.14
N LEU A 24 -3.57 2.91 -2.74
CA LEU A 24 -3.19 1.53 -2.98
C LEU A 24 -3.19 1.19 -4.48
N ARG A 25 -4.17 1.69 -5.25
CA ARG A 25 -4.18 1.61 -6.73
C ARG A 25 -2.92 2.20 -7.34
N LEU A 26 -2.56 3.42 -6.95
CA LEU A 26 -1.40 4.12 -7.48
C LEU A 26 -0.09 3.41 -7.14
N ILE A 27 0.02 2.88 -5.92
CA ILE A 27 1.20 2.11 -5.49
C ILE A 27 1.33 0.79 -6.27
N ALA A 28 0.22 0.08 -6.48
CA ALA A 28 0.22 -1.15 -7.26
C ALA A 28 0.62 -0.88 -8.73
N ALA A 29 0.07 0.19 -9.32
CA ALA A 29 0.36 0.57 -10.71
C ALA A 29 1.82 1.01 -10.92
N ALA A 30 2.49 1.58 -9.90
CA ALA A 30 3.89 1.96 -9.97
C ALA A 30 4.86 0.76 -10.02
N GLY A 31 4.38 -0.45 -9.68
CA GLY A 31 5.15 -1.68 -9.75
C GLY A 31 6.42 -1.65 -8.86
N PRO A 32 7.49 -2.37 -9.26
CA PRO A 32 8.71 -2.50 -8.47
C PRO A 32 9.46 -1.18 -8.24
N ALA A 33 9.32 -0.22 -9.16
CA ALA A 33 9.94 1.10 -9.03
C ALA A 33 9.37 1.89 -7.85
N GLY A 34 8.11 1.62 -7.48
CA GLY A 34 7.41 2.29 -6.42
C GLY A 34 7.14 3.78 -6.69
N VAL A 35 6.51 4.42 -5.71
CA VAL A 35 6.07 5.81 -5.80
C VAL A 35 6.37 6.56 -4.50
N SER A 36 6.74 7.83 -4.61
CA SER A 36 6.99 8.69 -3.44
C SER A 36 5.71 9.27 -2.86
N ALA A 37 5.74 9.70 -1.60
CA ALA A 37 4.61 10.42 -1.00
C ALA A 37 4.28 11.73 -1.75
N ALA A 38 5.28 12.38 -2.34
CA ALA A 38 5.09 13.60 -3.12
C ALA A 38 4.33 13.34 -4.42
N GLN A 39 4.72 12.30 -5.16
CA GLN A 39 4.00 11.88 -6.37
C GLN A 39 2.56 11.46 -6.03
N LEU A 40 2.38 10.69 -4.96
CA LEU A 40 1.04 10.31 -4.49
C LEU A 40 0.19 11.55 -4.13
N SER A 41 0.78 12.52 -3.43
CA SER A 41 0.08 13.78 -3.09
C SER A 41 -0.37 14.49 -4.36
N GLU A 42 0.53 14.65 -5.32
CA GLU A 42 0.30 15.34 -6.58
C GLU A 42 -0.81 14.68 -7.40
N THR A 43 -0.81 13.34 -7.50
CA THR A 43 -1.86 12.61 -8.23
C THR A 43 -3.21 12.64 -7.54
N VAL A 44 -3.25 12.65 -6.21
CA VAL A 44 -4.47 12.41 -5.42
C VAL A 44 -5.15 13.72 -4.99
N TYR A 45 -4.36 14.78 -4.80
CA TYR A 45 -4.81 16.09 -4.32
C TYR A 45 -4.51 17.22 -5.32
N GLY A 46 -3.69 16.99 -6.35
CA GLY A 46 -3.32 17.99 -7.35
C GLY A 46 -2.06 18.79 -7.02
N ASP A 47 -1.47 18.60 -5.83
CA ASP A 47 -0.24 19.26 -5.42
C ASP A 47 0.59 18.40 -4.43
N ARG A 48 1.81 18.84 -4.13
CA ARG A 48 2.75 18.13 -3.25
C ARG A 48 2.66 18.53 -1.78
N THR A 49 1.68 19.35 -1.38
CA THR A 49 1.59 19.90 -0.01
C THR A 49 0.96 18.94 0.99
N HIS A 50 0.23 17.92 0.51
CA HIS A 50 -0.49 16.95 1.35
C HIS A 50 0.36 15.76 1.83
N LEU A 51 1.68 15.92 1.97
CA LEU A 51 2.59 14.83 2.38
C LEU A 51 2.23 14.18 3.72
N VAL A 52 1.82 14.99 4.70
CA VAL A 52 1.46 14.49 6.03
C VAL A 52 0.21 13.63 5.96
N THR A 53 -0.81 14.08 5.23
CA THR A 53 -2.05 13.34 5.00
C THR A 53 -1.78 12.03 4.27
N VAL A 54 -0.99 12.06 3.19
CA VAL A 54 -0.59 10.86 2.46
C VAL A 54 0.13 9.87 3.38
N ARG A 55 1.13 10.33 4.15
CA ARG A 55 1.87 9.47 5.10
C ARG A 55 0.96 8.89 6.18
N ALA A 56 -0.03 9.65 6.65
CA ALA A 56 -1.01 9.15 7.62
C ALA A 56 -1.88 8.03 7.04
N GLU A 57 -2.36 8.17 5.80
CA GLU A 57 -3.09 7.09 5.11
C GLU A 57 -2.22 5.86 4.84
N LEU A 58 -0.98 6.07 4.42
CA LEU A 58 -0.03 4.96 4.19
C LEU A 58 0.31 4.24 5.49
N SER A 59 0.41 4.97 6.61
CA SER A 59 0.57 4.38 7.94
C SER A 59 -0.63 3.51 8.32
N ARG A 60 -1.85 3.99 8.08
CA ARG A 60 -3.08 3.19 8.28
C ARG A 60 -3.10 1.94 7.40
N LEU A 61 -2.79 2.07 6.10
CA LEU A 61 -2.67 0.93 5.19
C LEU A 61 -1.65 -0.10 5.69
N ARG A 62 -0.45 0.33 6.10
CA ARG A 62 0.58 -0.57 6.65
C ARG A 62 0.14 -1.30 7.91
N LYS A 63 -0.73 -0.72 8.73
CA LYS A 63 -1.30 -1.43 9.89
C LYS A 63 -2.24 -2.57 9.46
N LEU A 64 -2.89 -2.45 8.30
CA LEU A 64 -3.78 -3.47 7.75
C LEU A 64 -3.01 -4.56 7.02
N VAL A 65 -2.13 -4.18 6.09
CA VAL A 65 -1.42 -5.14 5.20
C VAL A 65 -0.03 -5.52 5.69
N GLY A 66 0.43 -4.93 6.80
CA GLY A 66 1.72 -5.24 7.40
C GLY A 66 2.89 -5.03 6.45
N GLY A 67 3.77 -6.04 6.40
CA GLY A 67 5.00 -6.04 5.61
C GLY A 67 4.81 -6.08 4.09
N LEU A 68 3.56 -6.22 3.60
CA LEU A 68 3.27 -6.28 2.16
C LEU A 68 3.37 -4.90 1.48
N LEU A 69 3.28 -3.81 2.23
CA LEU A 69 3.50 -2.46 1.74
C LEU A 69 4.87 -1.96 2.18
N LEU A 70 5.83 -1.94 1.26
CA LEU A 70 7.20 -1.48 1.50
C LEU A 70 7.29 0.04 1.46
N ALA A 71 8.32 0.61 2.10
CA ALA A 71 8.55 2.06 2.11
C ALA A 71 9.76 2.42 1.23
N ARG A 72 9.84 3.71 0.85
CA ARG A 72 11.02 4.36 0.26
C ARG A 72 11.62 3.62 -0.96
N PRO A 73 11.04 3.78 -2.16
CA PRO A 73 9.71 4.32 -2.45
C PRO A 73 8.59 3.34 -2.06
N TYR A 74 7.36 3.83 -1.89
CA TYR A 74 6.23 2.99 -1.53
C TYR A 74 5.91 2.03 -2.68
N ARG A 75 5.87 0.74 -2.39
CA ARG A 75 5.64 -0.33 -3.37
C ARG A 75 5.05 -1.55 -2.69
N ILE A 76 4.37 -2.38 -3.47
CA ILE A 76 3.93 -3.69 -3.02
C ILE A 76 5.15 -4.63 -2.95
N ALA A 77 5.18 -5.51 -1.96
CA ALA A 77 6.24 -6.48 -1.81
C ALA A 77 6.30 -7.41 -3.04
N PRO A 78 7.50 -7.85 -3.46
CA PRO A 78 7.64 -8.79 -4.58
C PRO A 78 6.81 -10.06 -4.37
N GLY A 79 6.19 -10.55 -5.45
CA GLY A 79 5.36 -11.76 -5.40
C GLY A 79 3.98 -11.58 -4.76
N VAL A 80 3.58 -10.34 -4.45
CA VAL A 80 2.24 -10.03 -3.94
C VAL A 80 1.41 -9.39 -5.04
N GLU A 81 0.27 -10.01 -5.34
CA GLU A 81 -0.73 -9.45 -6.23
C GLU A 81 -1.75 -8.64 -5.42
N VAL A 82 -2.11 -7.45 -5.91
CA VAL A 82 -3.14 -6.61 -5.31
C VAL A 82 -4.36 -6.60 -6.24
N VAL A 83 -5.45 -7.20 -5.77
CA VAL A 83 -6.75 -7.17 -6.43
C VAL A 83 -7.68 -6.25 -5.65
N LEU A 84 -8.12 -5.16 -6.27
CA LEU A 84 -9.08 -4.23 -5.67
C LEU A 84 -10.45 -4.50 -6.26
N GLN A 85 -11.37 -4.96 -5.42
CA GLN A 85 -12.75 -5.17 -5.82
C GLN A 85 -13.52 -3.83 -5.75
N PRO A 86 -14.44 -3.55 -6.70
CA PRO A 86 -15.31 -2.38 -6.67
C PRO A 86 -16.13 -2.26 -5.39
#